data_AF-A0A837G6X5-F1
#
_entry.id   AF-A0A837G6X5-F1
#
_cell.length_a   1.000
_cell.length_b   1.000
_cell.length_c   1.000
_cell.angle_alpha   90.00
_cell.angle_beta   90.00
_cell.angle_gamma   90.00
#
_symmetry.space_group_name_H-M   'P 1'
#
loop_
_entity.id
_entity.type
_entity.pdbx_description
1 polymer ?
#
loop_
_entity_poly.entity_id
_entity_poly.type
_entity_poly.pdbx_seq_one_letter_code
_entity_poly.pdbx_strand_id
1 'polypeptide(L)' 'MDVEKAIESAYNSHVVSLYKALSQAILMAKGNTSEIESAEERFSRGLAHAEEIRDRARRLAGL' A
#
# COMPACT_ATOMS: atom_id res chain seq x y z
N MET A 1 16.02 1.68 18.14
CA MET A 1 14.68 1.81 17.54
C MET A 1 14.10 0.42 17.54
N ASP A 2 12.91 0.24 18.10
CA ASP A 2 12.26 -1.07 18.23
C ASP A 2 11.98 -1.66 16.83
N VAL A 3 12.33 -2.92 16.60
CA VAL A 3 12.21 -3.58 15.28
C VAL A 3 10.76 -3.58 14.82
N GLU A 4 9.82 -3.81 15.74
CA GLU A 4 8.38 -3.72 15.45
C GLU A 4 7.99 -2.33 14.95
N LYS A 5 8.45 -1.27 15.64
CA LYS A 5 8.16 0.12 15.24
C LYS A 5 8.75 0.45 13.87
N ALA A 6 9.92 -0.09 13.53
CA ALA A 6 10.53 0.12 12.21
C ALA A 6 9.70 -0.55 11.10
N ILE A 7 9.24 -1.78 11.33
CA ILE A 7 8.38 -2.53 10.40
C ILE A 7 7.05 -1.79 10.18
N GLU A 8 6.37 -1.40 11.26
CA GLU A 8 5.08 -0.69 11.15
C GLU A 8 5.23 0.70 10.52
N SER A 9 6.33 1.41 10.80
CA SER A 9 6.62 2.70 10.15
C SER A 9 6.81 2.56 8.64
N ALA A 10 7.54 1.53 8.20
CA ALA A 10 7.75 1.24 6.78
C ALA A 10 6.44 0.86 6.08
N TYR A 11 5.64 -0.02 6.71
CA TYR A 11 4.31 -0.39 6.20
C TYR A 11 3.40 0.83 6.03
N ASN A 12 3.26 1.66 7.07
CA ASN A 12 2.42 2.86 7.02
C ASN A 12 2.90 3.86 5.96
N SER A 13 4.22 4.04 5.82
CA SER A 13 4.79 4.91 4.77
C SER A 13 4.45 4.41 3.35
N HIS A 14 4.44 3.09 3.17
CA HIS A 14 4.07 2.48 1.89
C HIS A 14 2.56 2.65 1.61
N VAL A 15 1.69 2.39 2.59
CA VAL A 15 0.24 2.61 2.47
C VAL A 15 -0.09 4.06 2.10
N VAL A 16 0.56 5.03 2.73
CA VAL A 16 0.39 6.46 2.38
C VAL A 16 0.81 6.73 0.93
N SER A 17 1.88 6.09 0.46
CA SER A 17 2.34 6.24 -0.93
C SER A 17 1.35 5.62 -1.92
N LEU A 18 0.80 4.44 -1.61
CA LEU A 18 -0.25 3.80 -2.41
C LEU A 18 -1.51 4.67 -2.49
N TYR A 19 -1.93 5.27 -1.38
CA TYR A 19 -3.09 6.16 -1.36
C TYR A 19 -2.88 7.43 -2.20
N LYS A 20 -1.68 8.03 -2.11
CA LYS A 20 -1.30 9.17 -2.97
C LYS A 20 -1.34 8.78 -4.45
N ALA A 21 -0.84 7.60 -4.82
CA ALA A 21 -0.89 7.13 -6.20
C ALA A 21 -2.33 6.90 -6.68
N LEU A 22 -3.19 6.28 -5.85
CA LEU A 22 -4.61 6.07 -6.18
C LEU A 22 -5.34 7.40 -6.39
N SER A 23 -5.21 8.33 -5.44
CA SER A 23 -5.87 9.65 -5.54
C SER A 23 -5.45 10.41 -6.81
N GLN A 24 -4.16 10.39 -7.16
CA GLN A 24 -3.68 10.98 -8.42
C GLN A 24 -4.28 10.29 -9.64
N ALA A 25 -4.32 8.96 -9.66
CA ALA A 25 -4.91 8.19 -10.76
C ALA A 25 -6.41 8.52 -10.95
N ILE A 26 -7.17 8.60 -9.85
CA ILE A 26 -8.59 8.98 -9.89
C ILE A 26 -8.78 10.39 -10.46
N LEU A 27 -7.97 11.36 -10.04
CA LEU A 27 -8.02 12.73 -10.56
C LEU A 27 -7.67 12.79 -12.05
N MET A 28 -6.70 11.98 -12.49
CA MET A 28 -6.25 11.93 -13.89
C MET A 28 -7.25 11.22 -14.81
N ALA A 29 -8.04 10.29 -14.29
CA ALA A 29 -9.04 9.55 -15.06
C ALA A 29 -10.20 10.43 -15.57
N LYS A 30 -10.38 11.65 -15.04
CA LYS A 30 -11.39 12.63 -15.50
C LYS A 30 -12.81 12.04 -15.63
N GLY A 31 -13.19 11.14 -14.72
CA GLY A 31 -14.49 10.48 -14.71
C GLY A 31 -14.60 9.21 -15.57
N ASN A 32 -13.51 8.75 -16.19
CA ASN A 32 -13.45 7.45 -16.85
C ASN A 32 -13.51 6.32 -15.80
N THR A 33 -14.67 5.68 -15.68
CA THR A 33 -14.93 4.64 -14.68
C THR A 33 -13.98 3.45 -14.82
N SER A 34 -13.63 3.03 -16.03
CA SER A 34 -12.73 1.89 -16.26
C SER A 34 -11.29 2.17 -15.78
N GLU A 35 -10.81 3.41 -15.95
CA GLU A 35 -9.49 3.82 -15.44
C GLU A 35 -9.49 3.91 -13.91
N ILE A 36 -10.58 4.38 -13.30
CA ILE A 36 -10.76 4.42 -11.85
C ILE A 36 -10.76 3.00 -11.29
N GLU A 37 -11.57 2.10 -11.84
CA GLU A 37 -11.62 0.68 -11.43
C GLU A 37 -10.25 0.00 -11.57
N SER A 38 -9.52 0.27 -12.66
CA SER A 38 -8.16 -0.26 -12.82
C SER A 38 -7.19 0.28 -11.77
N ALA A 39 -7.30 1.55 -11.40
CA ALA A 39 -6.48 2.16 -10.35
C ALA A 39 -6.80 1.56 -8.97
N GLU A 40 -8.08 1.33 -8.66
CA GLU A 40 -8.53 0.69 -7.42
C GLU A 40 -8.05 -0.76 -7.33
N GLU A 41 -8.10 -1.52 -8.44
CA GLU A 41 -7.60 -2.90 -8.49
C GLU A 41 -6.08 -2.95 -8.26
N ARG A 42 -5.33 -1.98 -8.79
CA ARG A 42 -3.88 -1.86 -8.53
C ARG A 42 -3.61 -1.49 -7.07
N PHE A 43 -4.39 -0.58 -6.50
CA PHE A 43 -4.28 -0.22 -5.08
C PHE A 43 -4.52 -1.42 -4.17
N SER A 44 -5.59 -2.18 -4.42
CA SER A 44 -5.92 -3.39 -3.66
C SER A 44 -4.78 -4.42 -3.70
N ARG A 45 -4.23 -4.69 -4.90
CA ARG A 45 -3.06 -5.58 -5.06
C ARG A 45 -1.83 -5.05 -4.33
N GLY A 46 -1.57 -3.75 -4.40
CA GLY A 46 -0.47 -3.11 -3.68
C GLY A 46 -0.60 -3.23 -2.16
N LEU A 47 -1.82 -3.06 -1.63
CA LEU A 47 -2.09 -3.20 -0.20
C LEU A 47 -1.87 -4.64 0.29
N ALA A 48 -2.40 -5.62 -0.43
CA ALA A 48 -2.20 -7.03 -0.11
C ALA A 48 -0.70 -7.40 -0.10
N HIS A 49 0.06 -6.90 -1.07
CA HIS A 49 1.51 -7.11 -1.09
C HIS A 49 2.21 -6.44 0.11
N ALA A 50 1.82 -5.22 0.48
CA ALA A 50 2.38 -4.52 1.63
C ALA A 50 2.15 -5.28 2.93
N GLU A 51 0.95 -5.85 3.11
CA GLU A 51 0.61 -6.71 4.25
C GLU A 51 1.45 -7.98 4.28
N GLU A 52 1.61 -8.66 3.13
CA GLU A 52 2.46 -9.85 3.02
C GLU A 52 3.91 -9.58 3.44
N ILE A 53 4.47 -8.45 2.98
CA ILE A 53 5.84 -8.05 3.32
C ILE A 53 5.97 -7.70 4.80
N ARG A 54 4.98 -6.99 5.37
CA ARG A 54 4.94 -6.71 6.81
C ARG A 54 4.94 -8.00 7.62
N ASP A 55 4.06 -8.94 7.29
CA ASP A 55 3.94 -10.21 8.01
C ASP A 55 5.21 -11.06 7.87
N ARG A 56 5.82 -11.07 6.68
CA ARG A 56 7.11 -11.72 6.47
C ARG A 56 8.22 -11.09 7.32
N ALA A 57 8.27 -9.75 7.40
CA ALA A 57 9.25 -9.05 8.22
C ALA A 57 9.07 -9.35 9.72
N ARG A 58 7.82 -9.37 10.21
CA ARG A 58 7.50 -9.75 11.60
C ARG A 58 7.97 -11.17 11.91
N ARG A 59 7.64 -12.15 11.04
CA ARG A 59 8.10 -13.54 11.20
C ARG A 59 9.62 -13.67 11.25
N LEU A 60 10.34 -12.98 10.37
CA LEU A 60 11.82 -13.01 10.34
C LEU A 60 12.46 -12.33 11.55
N ALA A 61 11.76 -11.37 12.17
CA ALA A 61 12.16 -10.72 13.40
C ALA A 61 11.76 -11.48 14.67
N GLY A 62 10.96 -12.55 14.55
CA GLY A 62 10.43 -13.30 15.70
C GLY A 62 9.31 -12.58 16.46
N LEU A 63 8.53 -11.73 15.76
CA LEU A 63 7.39 -10.95 16.28
C LEU A 63 6.03 -11.55 15.90
#